data_AF-A0A9D8KKJ1-F1
#
_entry.id   AF-A0A9D8KKJ1-F1
#
_cell.length_a   1.000
_cell.length_b   1.000
_cell.length_c   1.000
_cell.angle_alpha   90.00
_cell.angle_beta   90.00
_cell.angle_gamma   90.00
#
_symmetry.space_group_name_H-M   'P 1'
#
loop_
_entity.id
_entity.type
_entity.pdbx_description
1 polymer ?
#
loop_
_entity_poly.entity_id
_entity_poly.type
_entity_poly.pdbx_seq_one_letter_code
_entity_poly.pdbx_strand_id
1 'polypeptide(L)'
;MHKPDGIFGIFQVVKDFYDHGIDEHLWVFLLMIIIFSDIAIGVARAWAFHEFSSSKFRKGLVGHIAMFTFVAIFYPFAVFMNLGGILDTFIFAMIAAYGSSILASLSALGVEIPYFDKYIKNNIDKDKFNLTSIEEEKEKTKND
;
A
#
# COMPACT_ATOMS: atom_id res chain seq x y z
N MET A 1 -9.94 -37.18 -14.05
CA MET A 1 -8.60 -36.68 -14.44
C MET A 1 -8.50 -35.24 -13.98
N HIS A 2 -7.74 -34.97 -12.91
CA HIS A 2 -7.32 -33.60 -12.60
C HIS A 2 -6.40 -33.14 -13.72
N LYS A 3 -6.75 -32.05 -14.41
CA LYS A 3 -5.76 -31.35 -15.24
C LYS A 3 -4.67 -30.85 -14.28
N PRO A 4 -3.38 -30.97 -14.64
CA PRO A 4 -2.33 -30.35 -13.85
C PRO A 4 -2.52 -28.83 -13.98
N ASP A 5 -3.19 -28.23 -13.00
CA ASP A 5 -3.38 -26.80 -12.89
C ASP A 5 -2.06 -26.21 -12.37
N GLY A 6 -1.09 -26.04 -13.28
CA GLY A 6 0.23 -25.47 -12.99
C GLY A 6 0.13 -23.98 -12.64
N ILE A 7 0.80 -23.11 -13.39
CA ILE A 7 0.70 -21.65 -13.19
C ILE A 7 -0.77 -21.16 -13.28
N PHE A 8 -1.63 -21.87 -14.01
CA PHE A 8 -3.07 -21.55 -14.08
C PHE A 8 -3.83 -21.81 -12.77
N GLY A 9 -3.35 -22.70 -11.90
CA GLY A 9 -3.93 -22.89 -10.57
C GLY A 9 -3.78 -21.64 -9.70
N ILE A 10 -2.68 -20.88 -9.88
CA ILE A 10 -2.46 -19.62 -9.17
C ILE A 10 -3.55 -18.61 -9.53
N PHE A 11 -3.84 -18.45 -10.82
CA PHE A 11 -4.88 -17.54 -11.28
C PHE A 11 -6.28 -17.98 -10.85
N GLN A 12 -6.54 -19.28 -10.75
CA GLN A 12 -7.82 -19.79 -10.25
C GLN A 12 -8.05 -19.43 -8.78
N VAL A 13 -7.04 -19.58 -7.92
CA VAL A 13 -7.13 -19.22 -6.49
C VAL A 13 -7.43 -17.73 -6.33
N VAL A 14 -6.70 -16.87 -7.06
CA VAL A 14 -6.91 -15.42 -7.00
C VAL A 14 -8.30 -15.05 -7.52
N LYS A 15 -8.72 -15.64 -8.65
CA LYS A 15 -10.03 -15.39 -9.24
C LYS A 15 -11.15 -15.81 -8.29
N ASP A 16 -11.09 -17.02 -7.74
CA ASP A 16 -12.13 -17.54 -6.85
C ASP A 16 -12.28 -16.69 -5.59
N PHE A 17 -11.16 -16.21 -5.04
CA PHE A 17 -11.18 -15.25 -3.94
C PHE A 17 -11.93 -13.96 -4.30
N TYR A 18 -11.68 -13.38 -5.48
CA TYR A 18 -12.38 -12.16 -5.89
C TYR A 18 -13.84 -12.36 -6.30
N ASP A 19 -14.19 -13.55 -6.81
CA ASP A 19 -15.55 -13.88 -7.20
C ASP A 19 -16.44 -14.21 -5.98
N HIS A 20 -15.89 -14.84 -4.92
CA HIS A 20 -16.68 -15.36 -3.81
C HIS A 20 -16.15 -15.03 -2.40
N GLY A 21 -14.84 -14.78 -2.23
CA GLY A 21 -14.22 -14.56 -0.91
C GLY A 21 -14.10 -13.10 -0.48
N ILE A 22 -14.05 -12.15 -1.43
CA ILE A 22 -13.75 -10.75 -1.15
C ILE A 22 -14.79 -10.08 -0.23
N ASP A 23 -16.04 -10.53 -0.28
CA ASP A 23 -17.14 -10.00 0.52
C ASP A 23 -16.92 -10.24 2.03
N GLU A 24 -16.27 -11.37 2.40
CA GLU A 24 -15.89 -11.67 3.78
C GLU A 24 -14.62 -10.91 4.21
N HIS A 25 -13.84 -10.43 3.24
CA HIS A 25 -12.56 -9.74 3.44
C HIS A 25 -12.60 -8.28 2.95
N LEU A 26 -13.70 -7.57 3.23
CA LEU A 26 -13.96 -6.21 2.76
C LEU A 26 -12.82 -5.21 3.07
N TRP A 27 -12.11 -5.42 4.18
CA TRP A 27 -10.95 -4.60 4.56
C TRP A 27 -9.82 -4.62 3.52
N VAL A 28 -9.65 -5.72 2.80
CA VAL A 28 -8.66 -5.84 1.71
C VAL A 28 -9.07 -4.96 0.54
N PHE A 29 -10.36 -4.98 0.19
CA PHE A 29 -10.91 -4.11 -0.85
C PHE A 29 -10.74 -2.62 -0.48
N LEU A 30 -11.03 -2.27 0.78
CA LEU A 30 -10.80 -0.92 1.29
C LEU A 30 -9.32 -0.54 1.21
N LEU A 31 -8.40 -1.43 1.60
CA LEU A 31 -6.96 -1.17 1.49
C LEU A 31 -6.54 -0.91 0.04
N MET A 32 -7.04 -1.67 -0.93
CA MET A 32 -6.76 -1.44 -2.36
C MET A 32 -7.19 -0.03 -2.80
N ILE A 33 -8.38 0.43 -2.38
CA ILE A 33 -8.86 1.79 -2.66
C ILE A 33 -7.98 2.84 -1.99
N ILE A 34 -7.57 2.61 -0.74
CA ILE A 34 -6.72 3.54 0.01
C ILE A 34 -5.35 3.65 -0.66
N ILE A 35 -4.70 2.54 -1.05
CA ILE A 35 -3.41 2.57 -1.76
C ILE A 35 -3.54 3.33 -3.08
N PHE A 36 -4.61 3.09 -3.84
CA PHE A 36 -4.86 3.82 -5.09
C PHE A 36 -5.04 5.34 -4.85
N SER A 37 -5.78 5.70 -3.80
CA SER A 37 -5.97 7.09 -3.40
C SER A 37 -4.68 7.75 -2.94
N ASP A 38 -3.82 7.04 -2.21
CA ASP A 38 -2.51 7.52 -1.78
C ASP A 38 -1.60 7.83 -2.97
N ILE A 39 -1.58 6.96 -3.99
CA ILE A 39 -0.87 7.24 -5.25
C ILE A 39 -1.42 8.50 -5.91
N ALA A 40 -2.74 8.63 -6.05
CA ALA A 40 -3.36 9.78 -6.70
C ALA A 40 -3.07 11.10 -5.97
N ILE A 41 -3.14 11.10 -4.64
CA ILE A 41 -2.86 12.28 -3.81
C ILE A 41 -1.35 12.58 -3.80
N GLY A 42 -0.50 11.55 -3.78
CA GLY A 42 0.96 11.70 -3.89
C GLY A 42 1.37 12.34 -5.23
N VAL A 43 0.73 11.92 -6.33
CA VAL A 43 0.85 12.57 -7.65
C VAL A 43 0.40 14.02 -7.59
N ALA A 44 -0.78 14.30 -7.02
CA ALA A 44 -1.31 15.65 -6.91
C ALA A 44 -0.40 16.58 -6.09
N ARG A 45 0.16 16.07 -4.98
CA ARG A 45 1.13 16.77 -4.14
C ARG A 45 2.40 17.10 -4.92
N ALA A 46 3.01 16.11 -5.57
CA ALA A 46 4.22 16.33 -6.36
C ALA A 46 4.00 17.39 -7.46
N TRP A 47 2.78 17.42 -8.02
CA TRP A 47 2.38 18.39 -9.03
C TRP A 47 2.26 19.80 -8.46
N ALA A 48 1.56 19.95 -7.34
CA ALA A 48 1.38 21.24 -6.68
C ALA A 48 2.71 21.91 -6.29
N PHE A 49 3.67 21.11 -5.78
CA PHE A 49 4.99 21.61 -5.37
C PHE A 49 6.00 21.75 -6.51
N HIS A 50 5.62 21.43 -7.76
CA HIS A 50 6.52 21.47 -8.93
C HIS A 50 7.81 20.64 -8.75
N GLU A 51 7.81 19.65 -7.86
CA GLU A 51 8.95 18.75 -7.60
C GLU A 51 8.94 17.51 -8.51
N PHE A 52 8.20 17.59 -9.63
CA PHE A 52 8.03 16.50 -10.58
C PHE A 52 9.35 16.17 -11.29
N SER A 53 10.09 15.22 -10.72
CA SER A 53 11.16 14.52 -11.42
C SER A 53 10.69 13.11 -11.75
N SER A 54 10.82 12.70 -13.01
CA SER A 54 10.44 11.34 -13.45
C SER A 54 11.12 10.24 -12.65
N SER A 55 12.35 10.47 -12.17
CA SER A 55 13.08 9.52 -11.33
C SER A 55 12.45 9.38 -9.94
N LYS A 56 12.16 10.51 -9.27
CA LYS A 56 11.52 10.52 -7.95
C LYS A 56 10.10 9.96 -8.02
N PHE A 57 9.33 10.35 -9.03
CA PHE A 57 7.98 9.86 -9.27
C PHE A 57 7.96 8.34 -9.48
N ARG A 58 8.81 7.82 -10.37
CA ARG A 58 8.88 6.38 -10.63
C ARG A 58 9.28 5.59 -9.39
N LYS A 59 10.27 6.07 -8.62
CA LYS A 59 10.67 5.40 -7.37
C LYS A 59 9.49 5.30 -6.39
N GLY A 60 8.76 6.38 -6.16
CA GLY A 60 7.58 6.37 -5.30
C GLY A 60 6.47 5.47 -5.84
N LEU A 61 6.15 5.58 -7.13
CA LEU A 61 5.08 4.80 -7.77
C LEU A 61 5.36 3.30 -7.76
N VAL A 62 6.61 2.88 -8.01
CA VAL A 62 6.98 1.46 -8.06
C VAL A 62 6.72 0.77 -6.73
N GLY A 63 7.05 1.41 -5.60
CA GLY A 63 6.80 0.84 -4.27
C GLY A 63 5.31 0.63 -3.99
N HIS A 64 4.47 1.62 -4.30
CA HIS A 64 3.03 1.52 -4.09
C HIS A 64 2.37 0.50 -5.03
N ILE A 65 2.77 0.44 -6.30
CA ILE A 65 2.27 -0.57 -7.25
C ILE A 65 2.71 -1.98 -6.84
N ALA A 66 3.95 -2.15 -6.39
CA ALA A 66 4.44 -3.43 -5.89
C ALA A 66 3.63 -3.89 -4.67
N MET A 67 3.37 -2.97 -3.72
CA MET A 67 2.55 -3.27 -2.54
C MET A 67 1.11 -3.60 -2.92
N PHE A 68 0.49 -2.83 -3.81
CA PHE A 68 -0.84 -3.10 -4.32
C PHE A 68 -0.93 -4.50 -4.94
N THR A 69 0.01 -4.82 -5.82
CA THR A 69 0.07 -6.13 -6.50
C THR A 69 0.30 -7.26 -5.50
N PHE A 70 1.17 -7.04 -4.52
CA PHE A 70 1.40 -8.00 -3.45
C PHE A 70 0.12 -8.27 -2.67
N VAL A 71 -0.58 -7.25 -2.18
CA VAL A 71 -1.84 -7.42 -1.44
C VAL A 71 -2.90 -8.12 -2.31
N ALA A 72 -3.05 -7.70 -3.56
CA ALA A 72 -4.07 -8.21 -4.47
C ALA A 72 -3.89 -9.69 -4.84
N ILE A 73 -2.65 -10.18 -4.89
CA ILE A 73 -2.37 -11.57 -5.27
C ILE A 73 -2.10 -12.43 -4.04
N PHE A 74 -1.27 -11.97 -3.11
CA PHE A 74 -0.77 -12.76 -1.98
C PHE A 74 -1.83 -12.98 -0.89
N TYR A 75 -2.69 -11.99 -0.61
CA TYR A 75 -3.74 -12.16 0.39
C TYR A 75 -4.72 -13.30 0.03
N PRO A 76 -5.23 -13.41 -1.22
CA PRO A 76 -5.98 -14.59 -1.67
C PRO A 76 -5.30 -15.92 -1.35
N PHE A 77 -3.98 -16.02 -1.58
CA PHE A 77 -3.23 -17.25 -1.27
C PHE A 77 -3.17 -17.56 0.22
N ALA A 78 -2.98 -16.54 1.04
CA ALA A 78 -2.94 -16.74 2.47
C ALA A 78 -4.30 -17.17 3.04
N VAL A 79 -5.40 -16.63 2.50
CA VAL A 79 -6.75 -17.13 2.83
C VAL A 79 -6.92 -18.58 2.37
N PHE A 80 -6.50 -18.92 1.15
CA PHE A 80 -6.51 -20.30 0.64
C PHE A 80 -5.70 -21.27 1.52
N MET A 81 -4.59 -20.81 2.10
CA MET A 81 -3.77 -21.58 3.06
C MET A 81 -4.31 -21.55 4.51
N ASN A 82 -5.49 -20.98 4.74
CA ASN A 82 -6.12 -20.83 6.05
C ASN A 82 -5.31 -19.97 7.04
N LEU A 83 -4.55 -19.00 6.51
CA LEU A 83 -3.76 -18.01 7.25
C LEU A 83 -4.44 -16.63 7.34
N GLY A 84 -5.70 -16.51 6.88
CA GLY A 84 -6.43 -15.24 6.78
C GLY A 84 -6.40 -14.40 8.06
N GLY A 85 -6.67 -15.03 9.22
CA GLY A 85 -6.70 -14.33 10.51
C GLY A 85 -5.36 -13.73 10.96
N ILE A 86 -4.22 -14.29 10.51
CA ILE A 86 -2.90 -13.70 10.78
C ILE A 86 -2.68 -12.45 9.93
N LEU A 87 -3.16 -12.46 8.69
CA LEU A 87 -2.99 -11.34 7.77
C LEU A 87 -3.93 -10.17 8.03
N ASP A 88 -5.04 -10.35 8.72
CA ASP A 88 -5.96 -9.23 9.00
C ASP A 88 -5.27 -8.12 9.80
N THR A 89 -4.45 -8.48 10.78
CA THR A 89 -3.65 -7.50 11.54
C THR A 89 -2.69 -6.73 10.63
N PHE A 90 -2.07 -7.42 9.67
CA PHE A 90 -1.23 -6.79 8.66
C PHE A 90 -2.05 -5.82 7.79
N ILE A 91 -3.23 -6.21 7.31
CA ILE A 91 -4.12 -5.34 6.52
C ILE A 91 -4.50 -4.08 7.32
N PHE A 92 -4.87 -4.20 8.59
CA PHE A 92 -5.17 -3.03 9.42
C PHE A 92 -3.97 -2.11 9.63
N ALA A 93 -2.78 -2.68 9.87
CA ALA A 93 -1.55 -1.89 9.96
C ALA A 93 -1.26 -1.14 8.65
N MET A 94 -1.50 -1.78 7.50
CA MET A 94 -1.34 -1.18 6.19
C MET A 94 -2.37 -0.08 5.93
N ILE A 95 -3.63 -0.27 6.33
CA ILE A 95 -4.67 0.77 6.26
C ILE A 95 -4.24 1.99 7.09
N ALA A 96 -3.72 1.78 8.29
CA ALA A 96 -3.24 2.87 9.15
C ALA A 96 -2.02 3.59 8.52
N ALA A 97 -1.08 2.85 7.96
CA ALA A 97 0.12 3.41 7.32
C ALA A 97 -0.24 4.23 6.07
N TYR A 98 -1.03 3.68 5.16
CA TYR A 98 -1.45 4.37 3.94
C TYR A 98 -2.43 5.51 4.24
N GLY A 99 -3.34 5.32 5.20
CA GLY A 99 -4.18 6.40 5.70
C GLY A 99 -3.35 7.57 6.23
N SER A 100 -2.28 7.29 7.00
CA SER A 100 -1.37 8.32 7.49
C SER A 100 -0.63 9.03 6.34
N SER A 101 -0.21 8.30 5.31
CA SER A 101 0.42 8.87 4.09
C SER A 101 -0.51 9.85 3.36
N ILE A 102 -1.79 9.47 3.20
CA ILE A 102 -2.83 10.33 2.62
C ILE A 102 -2.99 11.60 3.47
N LEU A 103 -3.16 11.45 4.79
CA LEU A 103 -3.32 12.58 5.69
C LEU A 103 -2.13 13.55 5.61
N ALA A 104 -0.91 13.02 5.53
CA ALA A 104 0.28 13.84 5.39
C ALA A 104 0.34 14.56 4.04
N SER A 105 -0.05 13.88 2.96
CA SER A 105 -0.07 14.49 1.63
C SER A 105 -1.15 15.54 1.49
N LEU A 106 -2.33 15.33 2.08
CA LEU A 106 -3.41 16.31 2.17
C LEU A 106 -3.03 17.51 3.03
N SER A 107 -2.39 17.29 4.17
CA SER A 107 -1.91 18.37 5.04
C SER A 107 -0.84 19.21 4.34
N ALA A 108 0.08 18.59 3.59
CA ALA A 108 1.04 19.32 2.77
C ALA A 108 0.35 20.17 1.68
N LEU A 109 -0.74 19.67 1.11
CA LEU A 109 -1.57 20.42 0.15
C LEU A 109 -2.42 21.52 0.79
N GLY A 110 -2.38 21.69 2.11
CA GLY A 110 -3.16 22.71 2.83
C GLY A 110 -4.63 22.33 3.07
N VAL A 111 -5.00 21.05 2.90
CA VAL A 111 -6.33 20.56 3.25
C VAL A 111 -6.42 20.40 4.76
N GLU A 112 -7.23 21.24 5.41
CA GLU A 112 -7.49 21.15 6.85
C GLU A 112 -8.48 20.02 7.11
N ILE A 113 -8.02 18.97 7.80
CA ILE A 113 -8.87 17.84 8.20
C ILE A 113 -9.32 18.07 9.64
N PRO A 114 -10.61 18.40 9.88
CA PRO A 114 -11.11 18.59 11.24
C PRO A 114 -10.86 17.32 12.07
N TYR A 115 -10.63 17.48 13.38
CA TYR A 115 -10.27 16.44 14.36
C TYR A 115 -8.83 15.93 14.36
N PHE A 116 -8.13 15.89 13.22
CA PHE A 116 -6.75 15.37 13.14
C PHE A 116 -5.67 16.45 13.00
N ASP A 117 -6.08 17.69 12.71
CA ASP A 117 -5.19 18.80 12.37
C ASP A 117 -4.08 19.06 13.42
N LYS A 118 -4.39 18.88 14.71
CA LYS A 118 -3.45 19.07 15.82
C LYS A 118 -2.41 17.94 15.96
N TYR A 119 -2.76 16.72 15.57
CA TYR A 119 -1.87 15.55 15.62
C TYR A 119 -0.95 15.48 14.40
N ILE A 120 -1.50 15.81 13.24
CA ILE A 120 -0.82 15.91 11.94
C ILE A 120 0.27 16.98 11.98
N LYS A 121 -0.05 18.21 12.41
CA LYS A 121 0.90 19.34 12.44
C LYS A 121 2.10 19.13 13.36
N ASN A 122 1.97 18.34 14.43
CA ASN A 122 3.03 18.16 15.43
C ASN A 122 3.93 16.93 15.21
N ASN A 123 3.53 15.98 14.35
CA ASN A 123 4.25 14.69 14.20
C ASN A 123 4.65 14.37 12.75
N ILE A 124 4.28 15.21 11.77
CA ILE A 124 4.68 15.01 10.38
C ILE A 124 6.09 15.52 10.17
N ASP A 125 7.02 14.60 10.32
CA ASP A 125 8.36 14.71 9.77
C ASP A 125 8.27 14.49 8.26
N LYS A 126 8.54 15.56 7.50
CA LYS A 126 8.30 15.65 6.05
C LYS A 126 9.17 14.68 5.23
N ASP A 127 10.22 14.14 5.84
CA ASP A 127 11.20 13.24 5.22
C ASP A 127 11.05 11.76 5.64
N LYS A 128 10.13 11.44 6.57
CA LYS A 128 10.17 10.16 7.31
C LYS A 128 9.46 8.97 6.65
N PHE A 129 8.73 9.16 5.56
CA PHE A 129 8.01 8.07 4.86
C PHE A 129 8.57 7.77 3.48
N ASN A 130 9.88 7.99 3.31
CA ASN A 130 10.61 7.26 2.29
C ASN A 130 10.86 5.85 2.86
N LEU A 131 9.94 4.89 2.68
CA LEU A 131 10.14 3.48 3.09
C LEU A 131 11.42 2.88 2.48
N THR A 132 11.96 3.53 1.45
CA THR A 132 13.29 3.33 0.87
C THR A 132 14.43 3.52 1.89
N SER A 133 14.25 4.24 3.00
CA SER A 133 15.30 4.37 4.03
C SER A 133 15.57 3.06 4.75
N ILE A 134 14.55 2.19 4.91
CA ILE A 134 14.69 0.88 5.54
C ILE A 134 15.45 -0.10 4.62
N GLU A 135 15.36 0.08 3.30
CA GLU A 135 16.12 -0.70 2.31
C GLU A 135 17.51 -0.11 2.02
N GLU A 136 17.64 1.22 1.89
CA GLU A 136 18.92 1.91 1.67
C GLU A 136 19.87 1.78 2.88
N GLU A 137 19.35 1.71 4.11
CA GLU A 137 20.16 1.49 5.32
C GLU A 137 20.65 0.03 5.43
N LYS A 138 19.88 -0.94 4.91
CA LYS A 138 20.28 -2.36 4.78
C LYS A 138 21.26 -2.62 3.64
N GLU A 139 21.21 -1.85 2.57
CA GLU A 139 22.19 -1.94 1.47
C GLU A 139 23.55 -1.35 1.88
N LYS A 140 23.58 -0.28 2.68
CA LYS A 140 24.83 0.28 3.20
C LYS A 140 25.52 -0.63 4.22
N THR A 141 24.78 -1.34 5.06
CA THR A 141 25.34 -2.26 6.07
C THR A 141 25.81 -3.61 5.52
N LYS A 142 25.52 -3.95 4.26
CA LYS A 142 26.01 -5.19 3.62
C LYS A 142 27.28 -5.02 2.79
N ASN A 143 27.70 -3.77 2.55
CA ASN A 143 28.86 -3.45 1.72
C ASN A 143 30.07 -2.94 2.52
N ASP A 144 30.03 -3.05 3.86
CA ASP A 144 31.16 -2.79 4.77
C ASP A 144 31.66 -4.10 5.42
#